data_AF-A0A9E1WF28-F1
#
_entry.id   AF-A0A9E1WF28-F1
#
_cell.length_a   1.000
_cell.length_b   1.000
_cell.length_c   1.000
_cell.angle_alpha   90.00
_cell.angle_beta   90.00
_cell.angle_gamma   90.00
#
_symmetry.space_group_name_H-M   'P 1'
#
loop_
_entity.id
_entity.type
_entity.pdbx_description
1 polymer ?
#
loop_
_entity_poly.entity_id
_entity_poly.type
_entity_poly.pdbx_seq_one_letter_code
_entity_poly.pdbx_strand_id
1 'polypeptide(L)' 'FSLNGQLAFSINLDDWKKAGQNPDGTTNKFKTALKDLPRTGYIGFQNHGQVVWFRSIRINIL' A
#
# COMPACT_ATOMS: atom_id res chain seq x y z
N PHE A 1 7.53 -1.36 -5.37
CA PHE A 1 7.89 -2.08 -4.13
C PHE A 1 8.91 -3.17 -4.46
N SER A 2 10.03 -3.20 -3.74
CA SER A 2 11.10 -4.20 -3.91
C SER A 2 11.23 -5.02 -2.62
N LEU A 3 11.43 -6.33 -2.77
CA LEU A 3 11.63 -7.27 -1.68
C LEU A 3 12.80 -8.18 -2.03
N ASN A 4 13.75 -8.35 -1.12
CA ASN A 4 14.97 -9.15 -1.35
C ASN A 4 15.75 -8.79 -2.63
N GLY A 5 15.76 -7.50 -2.99
CA GLY A 5 16.47 -7.00 -4.19
C GLY A 5 15.71 -7.18 -5.50
N GLN A 6 14.49 -7.72 -5.49
CA GLN A 6 13.69 -7.96 -6.68
C GLN A 6 12.44 -7.08 -6.71
N LEU A 7 12.07 -6.60 -7.91
CA LEU A 7 10.81 -5.89 -8.11
C LEU A 7 9.66 -6.87 -7.92
N ALA A 8 8.89 -6.69 -6.85
CA ALA A 8 7.71 -7.51 -6.59
C ALA A 8 6.49 -6.93 -7.30
N PHE A 9 6.24 -5.61 -7.16
CA PHE A 9 5.16 -4.93 -7.89
C PHE A 9 5.39 -3.43 -8.00
N SER A 10 4.72 -2.81 -8.98
CA SER A 10 4.58 -1.37 -9.15
C SER A 10 3.10 -1.05 -9.35
N ILE A 11 2.60 0.04 -8.75
CA ILE A 11 1.21 0.44 -8.86
C ILE A 11 1.10 1.94 -9.07
N ASN A 12 0.04 2.36 -9.76
CA ASN A 12 -0.46 3.74 -9.74
C ASN A 12 -1.83 3.75 -9.05
N LEU A 13 -1.96 4.49 -7.94
CA LEU A 13 -3.23 4.56 -7.20
C LEU A 13 -4.34 5.25 -7.98
N ASP A 14 -4.02 6.01 -9.02
CA ASP A 14 -5.03 6.66 -9.88
C ASP A 14 -5.85 5.66 -10.72
N ASP A 15 -5.38 4.41 -10.81
CA ASP A 15 -6.08 3.34 -11.51
C ASP A 15 -7.28 2.78 -10.70
N TRP A 16 -7.29 2.94 -9.37
CA TRP A 16 -8.38 2.50 -8.49
C TRP A 16 -9.49 3.54 -8.39
N LYS A 17 -10.26 3.66 -9.48
CA LYS A 17 -11.24 4.75 -9.71
C LYS A 17 -12.56 4.61 -8.96
N LYS A 18 -12.90 3.43 -8.47
CA LYS A 18 -14.21 3.12 -7.86
C LYS A 18 -14.05 2.44 -6.51
N ALA A 19 -14.93 2.78 -5.56
CA ALA A 19 -15.02 2.08 -4.28
C ALA A 19 -15.41 0.60 -4.51
N GLY A 20 -14.81 -0.30 -3.73
CA GLY A 20 -15.08 -1.73 -3.78
C GLY A 20 -14.54 -2.46 -5.01
N GLN A 21 -13.73 -1.82 -5.86
CA GLN A 21 -13.28 -2.40 -7.13
C GLN A 21 -11.79 -2.17 -7.41
N ASN A 22 -11.13 -3.20 -7.94
CA ASN A 22 -9.77 -3.15 -8.48
C ASN A 22 -9.78 -2.67 -9.94
N PRO A 23 -8.62 -2.27 -10.51
CA PRO A 23 -8.52 -1.80 -11.89
C PRO A 23 -8.92 -2.86 -12.93
N ASP A 24 -8.72 -4.14 -12.60
CA ASP A 24 -9.12 -5.28 -13.42
C ASP A 24 -10.62 -5.63 -13.31
N GLY A 25 -11.38 -4.87 -12.52
CA GLY A 25 -12.82 -5.05 -12.32
C GLY A 25 -13.19 -6.00 -11.17
N THR A 26 -12.23 -6.70 -10.56
CA THR A 26 -12.50 -7.60 -9.43
C THR A 26 -12.87 -6.83 -8.15
N THR A 27 -13.60 -7.47 -7.24
CA THR A 27 -14.06 -6.85 -5.99
C THR A 27 -12.90 -6.66 -5.00
N ASN A 28 -12.90 -5.53 -4.28
CA ASN A 28 -12.07 -5.34 -3.08
C ASN A 28 -12.92 -4.84 -1.89
N LYS A 29 -12.31 -4.82 -0.71
CA LYS A 29 -12.99 -4.49 0.56
C LYS A 29 -13.08 -3.00 0.88
N PHE A 30 -12.49 -2.12 0.07
CA PHE A 30 -12.32 -0.72 0.42
C PHE A 30 -13.57 0.09 0.03
N LYS A 31 -14.09 0.88 0.97
CA LYS A 31 -15.31 1.70 0.77
C LYS A 31 -15.03 3.05 0.09
N THR A 32 -13.77 3.39 -0.09
CA THR A 32 -13.31 4.61 -0.78
C THR A 32 -12.52 4.19 -2.01
N ALA A 33 -12.68 4.90 -3.11
CA ALA A 33 -11.81 4.72 -4.27
C ALA A 33 -10.37 5.10 -3.87
N LEU A 34 -9.39 4.21 -4.11
CA LEU A 34 -8.03 4.44 -3.60
C LEU A 34 -7.33 5.63 -4.28
N LYS A 35 -7.82 6.06 -5.46
CA LYS A 35 -7.38 7.31 -6.08
C LYS A 35 -7.61 8.55 -5.21
N ASP A 36 -8.64 8.53 -4.36
CA ASP A 36 -9.08 9.68 -3.57
C ASP A 36 -8.43 9.73 -2.17
N LEU A 37 -7.61 8.73 -1.81
CA LEU A 37 -6.90 8.73 -0.54
C LEU A 37 -5.78 9.78 -0.51
N PRO A 38 -5.57 10.48 0.62
CA PRO A 38 -4.48 11.43 0.78
C PRO A 38 -3.12 10.80 0.43
N ARG A 39 -2.27 11.57 -0.27
CA ARG A 39 -0.91 11.13 -0.66
C ARG A 39 0.15 11.39 0.42
N THR A 40 -0.26 11.95 1.56
CA THR A 40 0.59 12.27 2.70
C THR A 40 -0.05 11.76 3.99
N GLY A 41 0.76 11.30 4.94
CA GLY A 41 0.29 10.82 6.24
C GLY A 41 1.42 10.22 7.07
N TYR A 42 1.06 9.58 8.18
CA TYR A 42 2.00 8.87 9.03
C TYR A 42 2.38 7.50 8.45
N ILE A 43 3.60 7.05 8.73
CA ILE A 43 4.06 5.69 8.44
C ILE A 43 3.90 4.86 9.73
N GLY A 44 3.26 3.69 9.62
CA GLY A 44 3.02 2.79 10.74
C GLY A 44 3.43 1.36 10.46
N PHE A 45 3.81 0.63 11.51
CA PHE A 45 4.16 -0.80 11.48
C PHE A 45 3.09 -1.58 12.23
N GLN A 46 2.50 -2.57 11.57
CA GLN A 46 1.39 -3.33 12.14
C GLN A 46 1.90 -4.51 12.98
N ASN A 47 1.34 -4.68 14.18
CA ASN A 47 1.35 -5.94 14.92
C ASN A 47 -0.06 -6.55 14.83
N HIS A 48 -0.15 -7.76 14.28
CA HIS A 48 -1.42 -8.48 14.09
C HIS A 48 -1.46 -9.80 14.89
N GLY A 49 -0.93 -9.77 16.12
CA GLY A 49 -0.99 -10.88 17.09
C GLY A 49 0.15 -11.89 17.00
N GLN A 50 1.03 -11.76 16.01
CA GLN A 50 2.26 -12.56 15.86
C GLN A 50 3.48 -11.68 16.12
N VAL A 51 4.51 -12.23 16.75
CA VAL A 51 5.74 -11.48 17.03
C VAL A 51 6.51 -11.27 15.72
N VAL A 52 6.80 -10.02 15.40
CA VAL A 52 7.59 -9.60 14.24
C VAL A 52 8.65 -8.61 14.70
N TRP A 53 9.87 -8.75 14.17
CA TRP A 53 11.01 -7.89 14.48
C TRP A 53 11.40 -7.05 13.28
N PHE A 54 11.60 -5.75 13.48
CA PHE A 54 12.05 -4.81 12.45
C PHE A 54 13.39 -4.20 12.87
N ARG A 55 14.29 -3.99 11.90
CA ARG A 55 15.56 -3.25 12.11
C ARG A 55 15.92 -2.48 10.86
N SER A 56 16.78 -1.46 11.02
CA SER A 56 17.32 -0.65 9.91
C SER A 56 16.27 0.09 9.09
N ILE A 57 15.22 0.61 9.74
CA ILE A 57 14.19 1.43 9.11
C ILE A 57 14.80 2.80 8.77
N ARG A 58 14.70 3.22 7.49
CA ARG A 58 15.20 4.50 6.99
C ARG A 58 14.18 5.11 6.04
N ILE A 59 14.14 6.44 5.97
CA ILE A 59 13.28 7.21 5.08
C ILE A 59 14.16 8.16 4.28
N ASN A 60 13.96 8.19 2.96
CA ASN A 60 14.53 9.19 2.08
C ASN A 60 13.38 9.99 1.46
N ILE A 61 13.51 11.30 1.42
CA ILE A 61 12.63 12.16 0.63
C ILE A 61 13.08 12.01 -0.83
N LEU A 62 12.12 11.78 -1.74
CA LEU A 62 12.36 11.60 -3.17
C LEU A 62 12.40 12.94 -3.91
#